data_AF-A0A4R4SUA3-F1
#
_entry.id   AF-A0A4R4SUA3-F1
#
_cell.length_a   1.000
_cell.length_b   1.000
_cell.length_c   1.000
_cell.angle_alpha   90.00
_cell.angle_beta   90.00
_cell.angle_gamma   90.00
#
_symmetry.space_group_name_H-M   'P 1'
#
loop_
_entity.id
_entity.type
_entity.pdbx_description
1 polymer ?
#
loop_
_entity_poly.entity_id
_entity_poly.type
_entity_poly.pdbx_seq_one_letter_code
_entity_poly.pdbx_strand_id
1 'polypeptide(L)'
;MCTTAAAAAVVGAISPFGGPNGCALGLMIEALVATPTRTALGDDVRGILDPTHPSTKGDVFIAMAPRAPGHDRVRAPGARACATRAANLADAVPVSQVTWTSAQQIAADVPERH
;
A
#
# COMPACT_ATOMS: atom_id res chain seq x y z
N MET A 1 0.97 4.45 24.23
CA MET A 1 2.21 5.20 24.51
C MET A 1 2.67 5.85 23.21
N CYS A 2 2.96 7.15 23.18
CA CYS A 2 3.52 7.80 22.00
C CYS A 2 5.05 7.62 21.96
N THR A 3 5.62 7.52 20.76
CA THR A 3 7.07 7.40 20.54
C THR A 3 7.47 8.18 19.30
N THR A 4 8.69 8.70 19.30
CA THR A 4 9.34 9.31 18.13
C THR A 4 10.43 8.41 17.56
N ALA A 5 10.76 7.29 18.22
CA ALA A 5 11.73 6.33 17.75
C ALA A 5 11.09 5.41 16.70
N ALA A 6 11.56 5.48 15.45
CA ALA A 6 11.05 4.66 14.35
C ALA A 6 11.12 3.16 14.68
N ALA A 7 12.21 2.69 15.29
CA ALA A 7 12.37 1.29 15.69
C ALA A 7 11.28 0.83 16.68
N ALA A 8 10.84 1.70 17.59
CA ALA A 8 9.77 1.37 18.53
C ALA A 8 8.40 1.34 17.84
N ALA A 9 8.20 2.14 16.78
CA ALA A 9 6.97 2.14 15.99
C ALA A 9 6.83 0.89 15.10
N VAL A 10 7.95 0.32 14.63
CA VAL A 10 7.96 -0.90 13.79
C VAL A 10 7.34 -2.10 14.51
N VAL A 11 7.57 -2.24 15.82
CA VAL A 11 6.99 -3.31 16.66
C VAL A 11 5.78 -2.83 17.48
N GLY A 12 5.30 -1.63 17.19
CA GLY A 12 4.20 -0.99 17.89
C GLY A 12 2.94 -0.89 17.04
N ALA A 13 2.14 0.13 17.30
CA ALA A 13 0.92 0.44 16.55
C ALA A 13 0.97 1.87 16.00
N ILE A 14 0.33 2.09 14.86
CA ILE A 14 0.19 3.40 14.23
C ILE A 14 -1.21 3.95 14.53
N SER A 15 -1.29 5.16 15.07
CA SER A 15 -2.57 5.84 15.28
C SER A 15 -3.29 6.13 13.96
N PRO A 16 -4.62 5.97 13.89
CA PRO A 16 -5.37 6.29 12.68
C PRO A 16 -5.34 7.79 12.37
N PHE A 17 -5.24 8.12 11.08
CA PHE A 17 -5.34 9.51 10.63
C PHE A 17 -6.73 10.09 10.92
N GLY A 18 -6.84 11.30 11.47
CA GLY A 18 -8.14 11.93 11.70
C GLY A 18 -8.90 11.38 12.92
N GLY A 19 -8.22 10.67 13.82
CA GLY A 19 -8.76 10.25 15.11
C GLY A 19 -9.92 9.25 14.98
N PRO A 20 -11.04 9.43 15.72
CA PRO A 20 -12.15 8.48 15.73
C PRO A 20 -12.75 8.19 14.35
N ASN A 21 -12.85 9.21 13.48
CA ASN A 21 -13.39 9.04 12.13
C ASN A 21 -12.46 8.21 11.25
N GLY A 22 -11.15 8.39 11.39
CA GLY A 22 -10.16 7.55 10.72
C GLY A 22 -10.19 6.10 11.19
N CYS A 23 -10.37 5.90 12.50
CA CYS A 23 -10.52 4.58 13.08
C CYS A 23 -11.76 3.88 12.51
N ALA A 24 -12.91 4.56 12.51
CA ALA A 24 -14.15 4.03 11.94
C ALA A 24 -14.01 3.72 10.44
N LEU A 25 -13.35 4.60 9.68
CA LEU A 25 -13.08 4.37 8.25
C LEU A 25 -12.17 3.15 8.04
N GLY A 26 -11.12 2.98 8.85
CA GLY A 26 -10.22 1.83 8.80
C GLY A 26 -10.96 0.51 9.03
N LEU A 27 -11.79 0.45 10.08
CA LEU A 27 -12.62 -0.72 10.39
C LEU A 27 -13.66 -0.99 9.28
N MET A 28 -14.25 0.05 8.72
CA MET A 28 -15.18 -0.09 7.60
C MET A 28 -14.48 -0.68 6.37
N ILE A 29 -13.27 -0.22 6.03
CA ILE A 29 -12.50 -0.76 4.91
C ILE A 29 -12.15 -2.23 5.15
N GLU A 30 -11.71 -2.57 6.37
CA GLU A 30 -11.41 -3.95 6.74
C GLU A 30 -12.64 -4.86 6.55
N ALA A 31 -13.80 -4.47 7.08
CA ALA A 31 -15.04 -5.22 6.92
C ALA A 31 -15.47 -5.31 5.45
N LEU A 32 -15.38 -4.20 4.70
CA LEU A 32 -15.73 -4.12 3.28
C LEU A 32 -14.85 -5.02 2.41
N VAL A 33 -13.58 -5.17 2.76
CA VAL A 33 -12.65 -6.07 2.06
C VAL A 33 -12.90 -7.50 2.49
N ALA A 34 -12.70 -7.82 3.77
CA ALA A 34 -12.61 -9.19 4.25
C ALA A 34 -13.93 -9.97 4.16
N THR A 35 -15.07 -9.31 4.36
CA THR A 35 -16.39 -9.96 4.33
C THR A 35 -16.71 -10.59 2.97
N PRO A 36 -16.70 -9.85 1.84
CA PRO A 36 -16.98 -10.43 0.53
C PRO A 36 -15.86 -11.33 0.01
N THR A 37 -14.59 -11.06 0.34
CA THR A 37 -13.45 -11.89 -0.12
C THR A 37 -13.24 -13.15 0.72
N ARG A 38 -13.86 -13.24 1.91
CA ARG A 38 -13.64 -14.28 2.92
C ARG A 38 -12.16 -14.40 3.31
N THR A 39 -11.50 -13.27 3.51
CA THR A 39 -10.08 -13.21 3.90
C THR A 39 -9.92 -12.90 5.38
N ALA A 40 -8.67 -12.96 5.88
CA ALA A 40 -8.38 -12.74 7.29
C ALA A 40 -8.66 -11.29 7.75
N LEU A 41 -8.75 -11.12 9.08
CA LEU A 41 -8.99 -9.86 9.79
C LEU A 41 -7.87 -9.63 10.81
N GLY A 42 -7.53 -8.36 11.07
CA GLY A 42 -6.58 -7.96 12.11
C GLY A 42 -5.27 -8.72 12.09
N ASP A 43 -4.88 -9.26 13.25
CA ASP A 43 -3.62 -9.98 13.45
C ASP A 43 -3.52 -11.31 12.67
N ASP A 44 -4.63 -11.83 12.12
CA ASP A 44 -4.62 -13.01 11.26
C ASP A 44 -4.23 -12.70 9.80
N VAL A 45 -4.05 -11.42 9.46
CA VAL A 45 -3.48 -11.01 8.17
C VAL A 45 -1.97 -11.21 8.18
N ARG A 46 -1.48 -12.22 7.45
CA ARG A 46 -0.06 -12.64 7.38
C ARG A 46 0.43 -12.68 5.93
N GLY A 47 1.73 -12.88 5.73
CA GLY A 47 2.32 -13.12 4.42
C GLY A 47 2.51 -11.87 3.55
N ILE A 48 2.45 -10.67 4.14
CA ILE A 48 2.72 -9.40 3.44
C ILE A 48 4.17 -8.94 3.68
N LEU A 49 4.59 -8.97 4.96
CA LEU A 49 5.93 -8.55 5.39
C LEU A 49 6.79 -9.73 5.86
N ASP A 50 6.25 -10.95 5.78
CA ASP A 50 6.96 -12.19 6.04
C ASP A 50 6.83 -13.11 4.81
N PRO A 51 7.91 -13.79 4.39
CA PRO A 51 7.86 -14.72 3.27
C PRO A 51 7.47 -16.15 3.69
N THR A 52 7.20 -16.40 4.97
CA THR A 52 7.01 -17.77 5.50
C THR A 52 5.55 -18.22 5.42
N HIS A 53 4.61 -17.28 5.40
CA HIS A 53 3.19 -17.56 5.23
C HIS A 53 2.68 -17.07 3.87
N PRO A 54 1.72 -17.77 3.25
CA PRO A 54 1.00 -17.21 2.11
C PRO A 54 0.23 -15.96 2.55
N SER A 55 0.10 -14.99 1.63
CA SER A 55 -0.65 -13.75 1.90
C SER A 55 -2.13 -14.04 2.14
N THR A 56 -2.66 -13.57 3.28
CA THR A 56 -4.07 -13.78 3.67
C THR A 56 -4.94 -12.53 3.54
N LYS A 57 -4.40 -11.44 2.97
CA LYS A 57 -5.12 -10.17 2.74
C LYS A 57 -6.09 -10.29 1.56
N GLY A 58 -7.24 -9.63 1.65
CA GLY A 58 -8.15 -9.43 0.52
C GLY A 58 -7.94 -8.12 -0.23
N ASP A 59 -8.55 -8.02 -1.41
CA ASP A 59 -8.66 -6.80 -2.20
C ASP A 59 -10.07 -6.68 -2.77
N VAL A 60 -10.61 -5.47 -2.79
CA VAL A 60 -11.91 -5.15 -3.42
C VAL A 60 -11.69 -4.03 -4.43
N PHE A 61 -12.26 -4.20 -5.62
CA PHE A 61 -12.27 -3.20 -6.68
C PHE A 61 -13.70 -2.78 -6.98
N ILE A 62 -13.96 -1.48 -6.99
CA ILE A 62 -15.26 -0.89 -7.30
C ILE A 62 -15.09 0.00 -8.53
N ALA A 63 -15.69 -0.39 -9.65
CA ALA A 63 -15.72 0.40 -10.87
C ALA A 63 -17.10 1.03 -11.05
N MET A 64 -17.13 2.34 -11.32
CA MET A 64 -18.36 3.09 -11.57
C MET A 64 -18.26 3.80 -12.92
N ALA A 65 -19.36 3.80 -13.69
CA ALA A 65 -19.42 4.59 -14.92
C ALA A 65 -19.53 6.09 -14.57
N PRO A 66 -18.78 6.98 -15.25
CA PRO A 66 -18.60 8.38 -14.83
C PRO A 66 -19.80 9.30 -15.08
N ARG A 67 -20.93 8.79 -15.58
CA ARG A 67 -22.06 9.63 -15.94
C ARG A 67 -22.91 9.98 -14.72
N ALA A 68 -22.50 11.02 -13.99
CA ALA A 68 -23.34 11.79 -13.09
C ALA A 68 -23.43 13.25 -13.62
N PRO A 69 -24.63 13.82 -13.86
CA PRO A 69 -24.77 15.21 -14.32
C PRO A 69 -24.25 16.22 -13.29
N GLY A 70 -23.71 17.37 -13.75
CA GLY A 70 -23.62 18.59 -12.92
C GLY A 70 -22.24 19.10 -12.48
N HIS A 71 -21.13 18.62 -13.03
CA HIS A 71 -19.79 19.10 -12.64
C HIS A 71 -18.85 19.32 -13.84
N ASP A 72 -18.25 20.52 -13.95
CA ASP A 72 -17.39 20.89 -15.08
C ASP A 72 -15.91 20.53 -14.88
N ARG A 73 -15.38 20.54 -13.65
CA ARG A 73 -13.99 20.09 -13.32
C ARG A 73 -13.84 19.68 -11.85
N VAL A 74 -12.97 18.71 -11.59
CA VAL A 74 -12.49 18.31 -10.25
C VAL A 74 -10.96 18.44 -10.24
N ARG A 75 -10.38 19.06 -9.20
CA ARG A 75 -8.92 18.97 -8.97
C ARG A 75 -8.63 17.57 -8.41
N ALA A 76 -8.02 16.74 -9.24
CA ALA A 76 -7.85 15.33 -8.92
C ALA A 76 -6.70 15.11 -7.93
N PRO A 77 -6.95 14.41 -6.81
CA PRO A 77 -5.89 13.64 -6.15
C PRO A 77 -5.13 12.83 -7.20
N GLY A 78 -3.81 12.98 -7.25
CA GLY A 78 -2.96 12.31 -8.26
C GLY A 78 -2.00 13.24 -9.01
N ALA A 79 -2.21 14.56 -9.00
CA ALA A 79 -1.34 15.52 -9.68
C ALA A 79 0.15 15.38 -9.26
N ARG A 80 0.41 15.21 -7.95
CA ARG A 80 1.76 14.95 -7.44
C ARG A 80 2.34 13.64 -8.00
N ALA A 81 1.55 12.57 -8.05
CA ALA A 81 1.99 11.28 -8.57
C ALA A 81 2.31 11.35 -10.07
N CYS A 82 1.50 12.05 -10.86
CA CYS A 82 1.76 12.31 -12.27
C CYS A 82 3.06 13.08 -12.47
N ALA A 83 3.29 14.14 -11.68
CA ALA A 83 4.52 14.91 -11.74
C ALA A 83 5.76 14.07 -11.37
N THR A 84 5.69 13.28 -10.28
CA THR A 84 6.77 12.35 -9.91
C THR A 84 7.03 11.31 -11.01
N ARG A 85 5.98 10.76 -11.63
CA ARG A 85 6.13 9.83 -12.76
C ARG A 85 6.81 10.49 -13.95
N ALA A 86 6.42 11.72 -14.30
CA ALA A 86 7.02 12.46 -15.41
C ALA A 86 8.51 12.74 -15.16
N ALA A 87 8.88 13.17 -13.95
CA ALA A 87 10.28 13.37 -13.58
C ALA A 87 11.09 12.07 -13.62
N ASN A 88 10.56 10.97 -13.05
CA ASN A 88 11.23 9.68 -13.07
C ASN A 88 11.45 9.13 -14.49
N LEU A 89 10.55 9.46 -15.44
CA LEU A 89 10.69 9.10 -16.85
C LEU A 89 11.73 9.95 -17.59
N ALA A 90 11.91 11.21 -17.19
CA ALA A 90 12.86 12.13 -17.80
C ALA A 90 14.30 11.87 -17.32
N ASP A 91 14.48 11.60 -16.03
CA ASP A 91 15.79 11.48 -15.41
C ASP A 91 16.13 10.01 -15.10
N ALA A 92 15.58 9.48 -14.01
CA ALA A 92 15.64 8.08 -13.58
C ALA A 92 14.78 7.89 -12.32
N VAL A 93 14.49 6.64 -11.94
CA VAL A 93 13.89 6.34 -10.63
C VAL A 93 15.00 6.37 -9.56
N PRO A 94 14.92 7.25 -8.55
CA PRO A 94 15.88 7.24 -7.46
C PRO A 94 15.67 6.01 -6.57
N VAL A 95 16.68 5.16 -6.45
CA VAL A 95 16.67 3.95 -5.63
C VAL A 95 17.80 4.04 -4.60
N SER A 96 17.54 3.62 -3.36
CA SER A 96 18.57 3.58 -2.33
C SER A 96 19.64 2.53 -2.67
N GLN A 97 20.89 2.76 -2.26
CA GLN A 97 21.96 1.80 -2.55
C GLN A 97 21.68 0.41 -1.97
N VAL A 98 21.09 0.34 -0.77
CA VAL A 98 20.74 -0.95 -0.16
C VAL A 98 19.69 -1.71 -0.98
N THR A 99 18.67 -1.01 -1.48
CA THR A 99 17.64 -1.62 -2.35
C THR A 99 18.24 -2.10 -3.68
N TRP A 100 19.14 -1.31 -4.28
CA TRP A 100 19.80 -1.66 -5.53
C TRP A 100 20.68 -2.92 -5.39
N THR A 101 21.49 -2.98 -4.33
CA THR A 101 22.32 -4.15 -4.04
C THR A 101 21.47 -5.39 -3.79
N SER A 102 20.40 -5.30 -2.99
CA SER A 102 19.50 -6.44 -2.76
C SER A 102 18.82 -6.91 -4.04
N ALA A 103 18.42 -6.00 -4.93
CA ALA A 103 17.84 -6.36 -6.23
C ALA A 103 18.83 -7.13 -7.12
N GLN A 104 20.11 -6.73 -7.14
CA GLN A 104 21.15 -7.44 -7.89
C GLN A 104 21.41 -8.86 -7.34
N GLN A 105 21.41 -9.01 -6.01
CA GLN A 105 21.57 -10.31 -5.36
C GLN A 105 20.44 -11.26 -5.77
N ILE A 106 19.18 -10.81 -5.67
CA ILE A 106 18.03 -11.59 -6.09
C ILE A 106 18.12 -11.95 -7.58
N ALA A 107 18.54 -11.00 -8.43
CA ALA A 107 18.68 -11.26 -9.86
C ALA A 107 19.73 -12.33 -10.19
N ALA A 108 20.83 -12.38 -9.44
CA ALA A 108 21.88 -13.39 -9.61
C ALA A 108 21.44 -14.79 -9.15
N ASP A 109 20.51 -14.86 -8.18
CA ASP A 109 20.00 -16.12 -7.63
C ASP A 109 18.88 -16.76 -8.48
N VAL A 110 18.38 -16.07 -9.51
CA VAL A 110 17.40 -16.62 -10.45
C VAL A 110 18.14 -17.44 -11.51
N PRO A 111 17.92 -18.78 -11.61
CA PRO A 111 18.54 -19.57 -12.66
C PRO A 111 18.05 -19.08 -14.04
N GLU A 112 18.99 -18.94 -14.99
CA GLU A 112 18.71 -18.62 -16.39
C GLU A 112 17.59 -19.54 -16.89
N ARG A 113 16.45 -18.95 -17.31
CA ARG A 113 15.39 -19.71 -17.94
C ARG A 113 15.87 -20.09 -19.34
N HIS A 114 16.37 -21.32 -19.50
CA HIS A 114 16.58 -21.93 -20.81
C HIS A 114 15.25 -22.16 -21.54
#